data_AF-A0A6P6V738-F1
#
_entry.id   AF-A0A6P6V738-F1
#
_cell.length_a   1.000
_cell.length_b   1.000
_cell.length_c   1.000
_cell.angle_alpha   90.00
_cell.angle_beta   90.00
_cell.angle_gamma   90.00
#
_symmetry.space_group_name_H-M   'P 1'
#
loop_
_entity.id
_entity.type
_entity.pdbx_description
1 polymer ?
#
loop_
_entity_poly.entity_id
_entity_poly.type
_entity_poly.pdbx_seq_one_letter_code
_entity_poly.pdbx_strand_id
1 'polypeptide(L)'
;MSDYIPNHLLANVLLRLPFDSLLQSRRVSKSWRALIDSSDFIKIHLNKANQEANSPSGIKIIGLNQNNFYTLVLDLEADSSSITASAKQLNGPSDYSGSEVCLKGSCNGLLCLMYPDTDKIIFGNPWIQKSWELPSFPIEYHTRGGGFGADIWVMEDYEVDKSWTKLTSVTMPGWTFWSLTPLALSKNNRQLLLQIDGVKLVLHDLETKRISDLATRGDVSFVQSSCTCIGSLVTPFGTD
;
A
#
# COMPACT_ATOMS: atom_id res chain seq x y z
N MET A 1 -22.20 -37.89 17.22
CA MET A 1 -20.91 -37.27 17.61
C MET A 1 -20.85 -35.93 16.93
N SER A 2 -20.67 -34.82 17.66
CA SER A 2 -20.54 -33.51 17.00
C SER A 2 -19.07 -33.34 16.60
N ASP A 3 -18.81 -33.31 15.29
CA ASP A 3 -17.51 -32.95 14.70
C ASP A 3 -17.25 -31.43 14.83
N TYR A 4 -17.36 -30.92 16.06
CA TYR A 4 -17.24 -29.50 16.35
C TYR A 4 -15.77 -29.15 16.53
N ILE A 5 -15.21 -28.44 15.55
CA ILE A 5 -13.87 -27.85 15.66
C ILE A 5 -13.99 -26.58 16.52
N PRO A 6 -13.26 -26.47 17.64
CA PRO A 6 -13.22 -25.25 18.45
C PRO A 6 -12.79 -24.01 17.64
N ASN A 7 -13.40 -22.86 17.91
CA ASN A 7 -13.14 -21.61 17.19
C ASN A 7 -11.65 -21.21 17.16
N HIS A 8 -10.89 -21.48 18.22
CA HIS A 8 -9.46 -21.15 18.25
C HIS A 8 -8.63 -22.01 17.27
N LEU A 9 -8.97 -23.29 17.10
CA LEU A 9 -8.32 -24.15 16.11
C LEU A 9 -8.72 -23.75 14.70
N LEU A 10 -10.00 -23.43 14.49
CA LEU A 10 -10.49 -22.93 13.22
C LEU A 10 -9.80 -21.61 12.84
N ALA A 11 -9.66 -20.66 13.78
CA ALA A 11 -8.94 -19.41 13.57
C ALA A 11 -7.49 -19.65 13.15
N ASN A 12 -6.79 -20.58 13.83
CA ASN A 12 -5.41 -20.95 13.49
C ASN A 12 -5.28 -21.52 12.09
N VAL A 13 -6.25 -22.31 11.63
CA VAL A 13 -6.29 -22.82 10.25
C VAL A 13 -6.51 -21.68 9.26
N LEU A 14 -7.53 -20.83 9.51
CA LEU A 14 -7.87 -19.69 8.66
C LEU A 14 -6.72 -18.69 8.52
N LEU A 15 -5.99 -18.41 9.61
CA LEU A 15 -4.82 -17.52 9.62
C LEU A 15 -3.65 -18.02 8.75
N ARG A 16 -3.62 -19.31 8.38
CA ARG A 16 -2.58 -19.90 7.53
C ARG A 16 -2.95 -19.90 6.04
N LEU A 17 -4.20 -19.58 5.71
CA LEU A 17 -4.64 -19.53 4.32
C LEU A 17 -4.05 -18.31 3.60
N PRO A 18 -3.78 -18.42 2.29
CA PRO A 18 -3.57 -17.25 1.44
C PRO A 18 -4.74 -16.27 1.56
N PHE A 19 -4.45 -14.97 1.44
CA PHE A 19 -5.44 -13.92 1.69
C PHE A 19 -6.71 -14.05 0.83
N ASP A 20 -6.58 -14.42 -0.46
CA ASP A 20 -7.73 -14.63 -1.35
C ASP A 20 -8.62 -15.80 -0.87
N SER A 21 -8.01 -16.88 -0.38
CA SER A 21 -8.73 -18.03 0.19
C SER A 21 -9.41 -17.67 1.52
N LEU A 22 -8.80 -16.80 2.33
CA LEU A 22 -9.40 -16.27 3.55
C LEU A 22 -10.66 -15.44 3.23
N LEU A 23 -10.61 -14.58 2.21
CA LEU A 23 -11.79 -13.83 1.76
C LEU A 23 -12.93 -14.76 1.30
N GLN A 24 -12.61 -15.82 0.57
CA GLN A 24 -13.59 -16.83 0.15
C GLN A 24 -14.18 -17.59 1.35
N SER A 25 -13.36 -17.85 2.37
CA SER A 25 -13.76 -18.54 3.60
C SER A 25 -14.86 -17.79 4.37
N ARG A 26 -14.94 -16.45 4.24
CA ARG A 26 -16.05 -15.64 4.78
C ARG A 26 -17.41 -16.00 4.19
N ARG A 27 -17.45 -16.66 3.02
CA ARG A 27 -18.70 -17.05 2.33
C ARG A 27 -19.17 -18.46 2.72
N VAL A 28 -18.35 -19.23 3.44
CA VAL A 28 -18.65 -20.64 3.78
C VAL A 28 -19.78 -20.75 4.79
N SER A 29 -19.75 -19.96 5.88
CA SER A 29 -20.81 -19.95 6.89
C SER A 29 -20.85 -18.64 7.68
N LYS A 30 -21.99 -18.38 8.35
CA LYS A 30 -22.13 -17.23 9.27
C LYS A 30 -21.12 -17.27 10.41
N SER A 31 -20.84 -18.47 10.94
CA SER A 31 -19.86 -18.67 12.02
C SER A 31 -18.43 -18.31 11.57
N TRP A 32 -18.03 -18.79 10.39
CA TRP A 32 -16.71 -18.48 9.82
C TRP A 32 -16.56 -16.99 9.54
N ARG A 33 -17.61 -16.36 8.97
CA ARG A 33 -17.62 -14.92 8.76
C ARG A 33 -17.48 -14.13 10.05
N ALA A 34 -18.23 -14.48 11.09
CA ALA A 34 -18.16 -13.81 12.40
C ALA A 34 -16.77 -13.96 13.03
N LEU A 35 -16.13 -15.13 12.90
CA LEU A 35 -14.77 -15.37 13.39
C LEU A 35 -13.75 -14.52 12.63
N ILE A 36 -13.83 -14.47 11.30
CA ILE A 36 -12.89 -13.72 10.44
C ILE A 36 -13.07 -12.19 10.61
N ASP A 37 -14.31 -11.73 10.78
CA ASP A 37 -14.64 -10.31 10.96
C ASP A 37 -14.45 -9.84 12.42
N SER A 38 -13.98 -10.73 13.32
CA SER A 38 -13.70 -10.39 14.72
C SER A 38 -12.42 -9.56 14.88
N SER A 39 -12.43 -8.63 15.83
CA SER A 39 -11.31 -7.71 16.07
C SER A 39 -10.00 -8.44 16.40
N ASP A 40 -10.05 -9.50 17.19
CA ASP A 40 -8.88 -10.31 17.54
C ASP A 40 -8.28 -11.01 16.32
N PHE A 41 -9.12 -11.59 15.46
CA PHE A 41 -8.67 -12.22 14.24
C PHE A 41 -8.00 -11.20 13.31
N ILE A 42 -8.63 -10.03 13.11
CA ILE A 42 -8.12 -8.95 12.26
C ILE A 42 -6.77 -8.46 12.78
N LYS A 43 -6.61 -8.26 14.09
CA LYS A 43 -5.34 -7.83 14.70
C LYS A 43 -4.22 -8.85 14.48
N ILE A 44 -4.48 -10.13 14.73
CA ILE A 44 -3.49 -11.20 14.54
C ILE A 44 -3.11 -11.33 13.06
N HIS A 45 -4.11 -11.31 12.17
CA HIS A 45 -3.91 -11.33 10.73
C HIS A 45 -3.07 -10.15 10.26
N LEU A 46 -3.37 -8.93 10.71
CA LEU A 46 -2.65 -7.71 10.33
C LEU A 46 -1.19 -7.76 10.77
N ASN A 47 -0.91 -8.17 12.00
CA ASN A 47 0.46 -8.33 12.49
C ASN A 47 1.24 -9.34 11.65
N LYS A 48 0.62 -10.46 11.31
CA LYS A 48 1.23 -11.47 10.44
C LYS A 48 1.49 -10.91 9.03
N ALA A 49 0.53 -10.20 8.43
CA ALA A 49 0.69 -9.60 7.11
C ALA A 49 1.82 -8.55 7.07
N ASN A 50 1.97 -7.75 8.12
CA ASN A 50 3.07 -6.79 8.25
C ASN A 50 4.44 -7.49 8.40
N GLN A 51 4.51 -8.61 9.11
CA GLN A 51 5.72 -9.43 9.18
C GLN A 51 6.07 -10.08 7.83
N GLU A 52 5.06 -10.55 7.09
CA GLU A 52 5.23 -11.10 5.75
C GLU A 52 5.62 -10.03 4.72
N ALA A 53 5.14 -8.79 4.86
CA ALA A 53 5.56 -7.68 4.00
C ALA A 53 7.05 -7.36 4.14
N ASN A 54 7.66 -7.72 5.28
CA ASN A 54 9.11 -7.62 5.52
C ASN A 54 9.88 -8.86 5.01
N SER A 55 9.18 -9.87 4.50
CA SER A 55 9.76 -11.11 3.93
C SER A 55 10.11 -10.92 2.44
N PRO A 56 10.95 -11.78 1.82
CA PRO A 56 11.44 -11.55 0.45
C PRO A 56 10.38 -11.81 -0.65
N SER A 57 9.11 -11.92 -0.30
CA SER A 57 8.01 -12.43 -1.13
C SER A 57 7.47 -11.42 -2.16
N GLY A 58 8.29 -10.46 -2.58
CA GLY A 58 7.90 -9.37 -3.47
C GLY A 58 7.13 -8.24 -2.77
N ILE A 59 7.37 -7.01 -3.21
CA ILE A 59 6.65 -5.83 -2.71
C ILE A 59 5.31 -5.74 -3.43
N LYS A 60 4.20 -5.74 -2.67
CA LYS A 60 2.87 -5.52 -3.23
C LYS A 60 2.56 -4.04 -3.30
N ILE A 61 2.36 -3.54 -4.51
CA ILE A 61 1.98 -2.17 -4.81
C ILE A 61 0.55 -2.15 -5.31
N ILE A 62 -0.21 -1.17 -4.86
CA ILE A 62 -1.46 -0.78 -5.51
C ILE A 62 -1.17 0.46 -6.35
N GLY A 63 -1.44 0.34 -7.64
CA GLY A 63 -1.38 1.43 -8.61
C GLY A 63 -2.77 1.90 -9.00
N LEU A 64 -2.88 3.20 -9.28
CA LEU A 64 -4.07 3.84 -9.82
C LEU A 64 -3.74 4.45 -11.19
N ASN A 65 -4.59 4.20 -12.18
CA ASN A 65 -4.53 4.81 -13.50
C ASN A 65 -5.93 5.04 -14.05
N GLN A 66 -6.28 6.27 -14.43
CA GLN A 66 -7.61 6.60 -14.99
C GLN A 66 -8.75 5.97 -14.17
N ASN A 67 -8.67 6.11 -12.84
CA ASN A 67 -9.61 5.54 -11.85
C ASN A 67 -9.67 4.00 -11.74
N ASN A 68 -8.81 3.28 -12.47
CA ASN A 68 -8.68 1.83 -12.37
C ASN A 68 -7.56 1.45 -11.40
N PHE A 69 -7.87 0.51 -10.51
CA PHE A 69 -6.91 0.00 -9.53
C PHE A 69 -6.22 -1.25 -10.07
N TYR A 70 -4.92 -1.35 -9.81
CA TYR A 70 -4.10 -2.48 -10.20
C TYR A 70 -3.26 -2.92 -9.01
N THR A 71 -3.16 -4.23 -8.79
CA THR A 71 -2.14 -4.80 -7.92
C THR A 71 -0.92 -5.13 -8.76
N LEU A 72 0.25 -4.67 -8.31
CA LEU A 72 1.54 -4.98 -8.90
C LEU A 72 2.37 -5.71 -7.85
N VAL A 73 2.91 -6.86 -8.22
CA VAL A 73 3.92 -7.55 -7.41
C VAL A 73 5.27 -7.26 -8.01
N LEU A 74 6.16 -6.74 -7.18
CA LEU A 74 7.52 -6.35 -7.54
C LEU A 74 8.50 -7.33 -6.91
N ASP A 75 9.04 -8.23 -7.72
CA ASP A 75 10.05 -9.21 -7.30
C ASP A 75 11.45 -8.70 -7.66
N LEU A 76 12.17 -8.20 -6.66
CA LEU A 76 13.58 -7.84 -6.80
C LEU A 76 14.40 -9.12 -6.95
N GLU A 77 14.99 -9.32 -8.12
CA GLU A 77 15.92 -10.43 -8.31
C GLU A 77 17.22 -10.16 -7.54
N ALA A 78 17.76 -11.19 -6.89
CA ALA A 78 18.83 -11.08 -5.91
C ALA A 78 20.11 -10.37 -6.42
N ASP A 79 20.34 -10.33 -7.73
CA ASP A 79 21.57 -9.80 -8.35
C ASP A 79 21.33 -8.94 -9.62
N SER A 80 20.10 -8.49 -9.89
CA SER A 80 19.82 -7.72 -11.12
C SER A 80 19.23 -6.34 -10.84
N SER A 81 19.59 -5.34 -11.67
CA SER A 81 18.98 -4.00 -11.68
C SER A 81 17.59 -4.01 -12.34
N SER A 82 16.92 -5.16 -12.31
CA SER A 82 15.66 -5.40 -13.00
C SER A 82 14.61 -5.97 -12.06
N ILE A 83 13.36 -5.62 -12.34
CA ILE A 83 12.23 -6.08 -11.57
C ILE A 83 11.20 -6.68 -12.50
N THR A 84 10.65 -7.82 -12.11
CA THR A 84 9.49 -8.39 -12.79
C THR A 84 8.24 -7.78 -12.16
N ALA A 85 7.37 -7.21 -13.00
CA ALA A 85 6.09 -6.65 -12.57
C ALA A 85 4.95 -7.41 -13.23
N SER A 86 4.04 -7.97 -12.42
CA SER A 86 2.77 -8.52 -12.91
C SER A 86 1.62 -7.64 -12.43
N ALA A 87 0.84 -7.09 -13.36
CA ALA A 87 -0.32 -6.29 -13.04
C ALA A 87 -1.60 -7.14 -13.07
N LYS A 88 -2.42 -7.03 -12.02
CA LYS A 88 -3.78 -7.58 -11.97
C LYS A 88 -4.76 -6.45 -11.64
N GLN A 89 -5.77 -6.28 -12.48
CA GLN A 89 -6.82 -5.30 -12.20
C GLN A 89 -7.59 -5.70 -10.93
N LEU A 90 -7.87 -4.70 -10.10
CA LEU A 90 -8.60 -4.82 -8.86
C LEU A 90 -9.87 -3.98 -8.96
N ASN A 91 -10.96 -4.48 -8.39
CA ASN A 91 -12.17 -3.67 -8.26
C ASN A 91 -11.88 -2.52 -7.29
N GLY A 92 -12.18 -1.30 -7.72
CA GLY A 92 -12.04 -0.12 -6.88
C GLY A 92 -12.92 -0.21 -5.62
N PRO A 93 -12.56 0.48 -4.51
CA PRO A 93 -13.38 0.52 -3.31
C PRO A 93 -14.80 1.09 -3.48
N SER A 94 -15.09 1.78 -4.60
CA SER A 94 -16.43 2.27 -4.98
C SER A 94 -16.54 2.57 -6.49
N ASP A 95 -17.75 2.80 -6.99
CA ASP A 95 -17.99 3.29 -8.35
C ASP A 95 -17.52 4.75 -8.48
N TYR A 96 -16.48 4.97 -9.29
CA TYR A 96 -15.85 6.28 -9.48
C TYR A 96 -16.24 6.89 -10.82
N SER A 97 -17.38 7.60 -10.87
CA SER A 97 -17.76 8.38 -12.05
C SER A 97 -17.34 9.84 -11.93
N GLY A 98 -16.73 10.38 -12.99
CA GLY A 98 -16.63 11.84 -13.20
C GLY A 98 -15.23 12.46 -13.05
N SER A 99 -14.51 12.20 -11.96
CA SER A 99 -13.27 12.94 -11.60
C SER A 99 -12.05 12.05 -11.45
N GLU A 100 -10.87 12.57 -11.77
CA GLU A 100 -9.57 11.88 -11.56
C GLU A 100 -9.30 11.71 -10.06
N VAL A 101 -9.18 10.46 -9.62
CA VAL A 101 -8.89 10.12 -8.22
C VAL A 101 -7.39 10.13 -7.97
N CYS A 102 -6.96 10.74 -6.87
CA CYS A 102 -5.56 10.71 -6.43
C CYS A 102 -5.37 9.69 -5.30
N LEU A 103 -4.46 8.73 -5.47
CA LEU A 103 -4.02 7.84 -4.40
C LEU A 103 -2.92 8.52 -3.59
N LYS A 104 -3.18 8.77 -2.30
CA LYS A 104 -2.25 9.47 -1.40
C LYS A 104 -1.39 8.54 -0.54
N GLY A 105 -1.83 7.29 -0.35
CA GLY A 105 -1.07 6.31 0.41
C GLY A 105 -1.95 5.16 0.89
N SER A 106 -1.35 4.30 1.71
CA SER A 106 -2.08 3.25 2.42
C SER A 106 -1.69 3.20 3.90
N CYS A 107 -2.58 2.63 4.72
CA CYS A 107 -2.30 2.31 6.11
C CYS A 107 -3.05 1.02 6.47
N ASN A 108 -2.33 -0.04 6.87
CA ASN A 108 -2.92 -1.32 7.28
C ASN A 108 -3.94 -1.91 6.27
N GLY A 109 -3.72 -1.67 4.97
CA GLY A 109 -4.60 -2.10 3.89
C GLY A 109 -5.80 -1.17 3.60
N LEU A 110 -5.92 -0.04 4.29
CA LEU A 110 -6.81 1.06 3.90
C LEU A 110 -6.07 1.99 2.93
N LEU A 111 -6.67 2.27 1.79
CA LEU A 111 -6.19 3.26 0.83
C LEU A 111 -6.75 4.64 1.16
N CYS A 112 -5.91 5.66 1.11
CA CYS A 112 -6.34 7.05 1.20
C CYS A 112 -6.50 7.64 -0.21
N LEU A 113 -7.72 7.99 -0.59
CA LEU A 113 -8.08 8.54 -1.88
C LEU A 113 -8.53 10.00 -1.72
N MET A 114 -8.11 10.87 -2.63
CA MET A 114 -8.48 12.28 -2.67
C MET A 114 -9.15 12.61 -4.00
N TYR A 115 -10.21 13.42 -3.95
CA TYR A 115 -10.94 13.93 -5.11
C TYR A 115 -10.70 15.43 -5.22
N PRO A 116 -9.78 15.88 -6.09
CA PRO A 116 -9.41 17.29 -6.19
C PRO A 116 -10.60 18.21 -6.48
N ASP A 117 -11.57 17.75 -7.26
CA ASP A 117 -12.73 18.58 -7.65
C ASP A 117 -13.73 18.82 -6.50
N THR A 118 -13.72 17.97 -5.47
CA THR A 118 -14.71 18.01 -4.39
C THR A 118 -14.08 18.18 -3.01
N ASP A 119 -12.75 18.25 -2.93
CA ASP A 119 -11.95 18.23 -1.69
C ASP A 119 -12.26 17.03 -0.78
N LYS A 120 -12.89 15.97 -1.31
CA LYS A 120 -13.27 14.78 -0.53
C LYS A 120 -12.07 13.87 -0.30
N ILE A 121 -11.97 13.34 0.91
CA ILE A 121 -11.05 12.26 1.26
C ILE A 121 -11.87 11.01 1.56
N ILE A 122 -11.51 9.89 0.93
CA ILE A 122 -12.14 8.60 1.12
C ILE A 122 -11.08 7.60 1.58
N PHE A 123 -11.36 6.90 2.68
CA PHE A 123 -10.66 5.67 3.01
C PHE A 123 -11.34 4.50 2.32
N GLY A 124 -10.59 3.71 1.56
CA GLY A 124 -11.11 2.55 0.82
C GLY A 124 -10.37 1.27 1.18
N ASN A 125 -11.10 0.20 1.46
CA ASN A 125 -10.54 -1.15 1.54
C ASN A 125 -10.94 -1.93 0.26
N PRO A 126 -10.02 -2.11 -0.70
CA PRO A 126 -10.34 -2.78 -1.97
C PRO A 126 -10.50 -4.30 -1.83
N TRP A 127 -10.12 -4.89 -0.69
CA TRP A 127 -10.27 -6.34 -0.50
C TRP A 127 -11.64 -6.74 0.01
N ILE A 128 -12.24 -5.88 0.83
CA ILE A 128 -13.61 -6.09 1.33
C ILE A 128 -14.64 -5.23 0.59
N GLN A 129 -14.19 -4.43 -0.39
CA GLN A 129 -15.04 -3.60 -1.25
C GLN A 129 -15.90 -2.63 -0.44
N LYS A 130 -15.26 -1.91 0.48
CA LYS A 130 -15.90 -0.90 1.32
C LYS A 130 -15.12 0.40 1.28
N SER A 131 -15.85 1.51 1.39
CA SER A 131 -15.30 2.85 1.46
C SER A 131 -15.98 3.67 2.54
N TRP A 132 -15.27 4.67 3.04
CA TRP A 132 -15.70 5.60 4.06
C TRP A 132 -15.24 7.01 3.69
N GLU A 133 -16.20 7.91 3.50
CA GLU A 133 -15.92 9.33 3.30
C GLU A 133 -15.55 9.95 4.67
N LEU A 134 -14.45 10.68 4.70
CA LEU A 134 -14.10 11.51 5.85
C LEU A 134 -14.91 12.80 5.85
N PRO A 135 -15.18 13.38 7.03
CA PRO A 135 -15.70 14.74 7.13
C PRO A 135 -14.85 15.69 6.30
N SER A 136 -15.48 16.72 5.71
CA SER A 136 -14.73 17.75 5.02
C SER A 136 -13.81 18.48 6.00
N PHE A 137 -12.55 18.64 5.60
CA PHE A 137 -11.58 19.46 6.32
C PHE A 137 -11.08 20.56 5.37
N PRO A 138 -10.79 21.77 5.86
CA PRO A 138 -10.09 22.76 5.05
C PRO A 138 -8.69 22.23 4.75
N ILE A 139 -8.48 21.74 3.53
CA ILE A 139 -7.16 21.32 3.05
C ILE A 139 -6.46 22.57 2.51
N GLU A 140 -5.36 22.98 3.14
CA GLU A 140 -4.51 24.01 2.56
C GLU A 140 -3.75 23.40 1.37
N TYR A 141 -4.12 23.83 0.17
CA TYR A 141 -3.41 23.48 -1.06
C TYR A 141 -2.09 24.25 -1.12
N HIS A 142 -0.98 23.61 -0.77
CA HIS A 142 0.32 24.10 -1.22
C HIS A 142 0.44 23.86 -2.73
N THR A 143 0.45 24.95 -3.49
CA THR A 143 0.60 24.94 -4.94
C THR A 143 1.87 24.22 -5.38
N ARG A 144 1.73 23.45 -6.46
CA ARG A 144 2.80 22.71 -7.15
C ARG A 144 3.90 23.66 -7.62
N GLY A 145 4.97 23.77 -6.86
CA GLY A 145 6.29 24.16 -7.38
C GLY A 145 7.07 22.89 -7.69
N GLY A 146 7.67 22.79 -8.88
CA GLY A 146 8.61 21.72 -9.17
C GLY A 146 9.79 21.79 -8.20
N GLY A 147 10.02 20.72 -7.44
CA GLY A 147 11.14 20.63 -6.51
C GLY A 147 12.40 20.15 -7.21
N PHE A 148 13.56 20.72 -6.85
CA PHE A 148 14.87 20.17 -7.23
C PHE A 148 15.30 19.02 -6.30
N GLY A 149 14.59 18.85 -5.20
CA GLY A 149 14.82 17.78 -4.25
C GLY A 149 13.72 17.67 -3.20
N ALA A 150 13.74 16.57 -2.49
CA ALA A 150 12.82 16.25 -1.41
C ALA A 150 13.57 15.58 -0.27
N ASP A 151 13.12 15.84 0.95
CA ASP A 151 13.59 15.14 2.14
C ASP A 151 12.63 14.00 2.49
N ILE A 152 13.19 12.82 2.73
CA ILE A 152 12.46 11.63 3.15
C ILE A 152 12.72 11.45 4.65
N TRP A 153 11.63 11.37 5.41
CA TRP A 153 11.64 11.21 6.86
C TRP A 153 10.95 9.91 7.24
N VAL A 154 11.41 9.28 8.32
CA VAL A 154 10.86 8.03 8.86
C VAL A 154 10.55 8.24 10.33
N MET A 155 9.42 7.73 10.77
CA MET A 155 9.06 7.64 12.19
C MET A 155 9.62 6.32 12.73
N GLU A 156 10.50 6.40 13.73
CA GLU A 156 11.08 5.20 14.34
C GLU A 156 10.08 4.51 15.30
N ASP A 157 9.43 5.30 16.15
CA ASP A 157 8.41 4.87 17.11
C ASP A 157 7.04 5.42 16.72
N TYR A 158 6.09 4.51 16.47
CA TYR A 158 4.72 4.84 16.10
C TYR A 158 4.02 5.68 17.20
N GLU A 159 3.28 6.72 16.79
CA GLU A 159 2.57 7.66 17.67
C GLU A 159 3.46 8.55 18.55
N VAL A 160 4.79 8.53 18.36
CA VAL A 160 5.73 9.40 19.08
C VAL A 160 6.21 10.51 18.14
N ASP A 161 5.63 11.71 18.27
CA ASP A 161 5.95 12.87 17.42
C ASP A 161 7.45 13.21 17.36
N LYS A 162 8.17 13.04 18.48
CA LYS A 162 9.62 13.32 18.53
C LYS A 162 10.49 12.26 17.86
N SER A 163 9.89 11.21 17.30
CA SER A 163 10.59 10.07 16.72
C SER A 163 10.84 10.20 15.22
N TRP A 164 10.49 11.32 14.60
CA TRP A 164 10.78 11.58 13.19
C TRP A 164 12.27 11.83 12.97
N THR A 165 12.90 10.94 12.21
CA THR A 165 14.30 11.06 11.80
C THR A 165 14.38 11.23 10.28
N LYS A 166 15.23 12.15 9.82
CA LYS A 166 15.48 12.33 8.39
C LYS A 166 16.31 11.15 7.85
N LEU A 167 15.74 10.39 6.92
CA LEU A 167 16.39 9.22 6.30
C LEU A 167 17.37 9.65 5.22
N THR A 168 16.94 10.49 4.27
CA THR A 168 17.79 10.99 3.18
C THR A 168 17.20 12.22 2.51
N SER A 169 18.05 13.01 1.87
CA SER A 169 17.62 13.94 0.82
C SER A 169 17.80 13.27 -0.53
N VAL A 170 16.86 13.52 -1.44
CA VAL A 170 16.93 13.12 -2.85
C VAL A 170 16.97 14.40 -3.66
N THR A 171 18.01 14.59 -4.45
CA THR A 171 18.18 15.76 -5.34
C THR A 171 18.47 15.28 -6.74
N MET A 172 17.80 15.85 -7.74
CA MET A 172 18.00 15.49 -9.14
C MET A 172 18.61 16.68 -9.89
N PRO A 173 19.92 16.68 -10.17
CA PRO A 173 20.56 17.78 -10.87
C PRO A 173 19.99 17.94 -12.29
N GLY A 174 19.42 19.11 -12.58
CA GLY A 174 18.90 19.46 -13.91
C GLY A 174 17.52 18.91 -14.25
N TRP A 175 16.86 18.18 -13.34
CA TRP A 175 15.49 17.68 -13.50
C TRP A 175 14.63 18.13 -12.32
N THR A 176 13.47 18.70 -12.59
CA THR A 176 12.43 18.94 -11.59
C THR A 176 11.44 17.79 -11.61
N PHE A 177 10.98 17.35 -10.45
CA PHE A 177 9.87 16.41 -10.33
C PHE A 177 8.70 17.07 -9.57
N TRP A 178 7.50 16.60 -9.85
CA TRP A 178 6.25 17.02 -9.24
C TRP A 178 5.82 16.09 -8.11
N SER A 179 6.25 14.82 -8.14
CA SER A 179 6.03 13.88 -7.06
C SER A 179 7.20 12.92 -6.87
N LEU A 180 7.45 12.59 -5.61
CA LEU A 180 8.40 11.58 -5.18
C LEU A 180 7.75 10.72 -4.11
N THR A 181 7.54 9.44 -4.42
CA THR A 181 6.88 8.50 -3.50
C THR A 181 7.87 7.42 -3.07
N PRO A 182 8.24 7.34 -1.78
CA PRO A 182 8.97 6.20 -1.26
C PRO A 182 8.07 4.98 -1.22
N LEU A 183 8.52 3.88 -1.83
CA LEU A 183 7.75 2.64 -1.92
C LEU A 183 8.26 1.61 -0.93
N ALA A 184 9.56 1.32 -0.92
CA ALA A 184 10.09 0.28 -0.04
C ALA A 184 11.57 0.49 0.27
N LEU A 185 11.97 0.03 1.45
CA LEU A 185 13.36 -0.05 1.85
C LEU A 185 13.84 -1.50 1.73
N SER A 186 15.01 -1.69 1.12
CA SER A 186 15.68 -3.00 1.06
C SER A 186 15.95 -3.55 2.47
N LYS A 187 16.01 -4.87 2.62
CA LYS A 187 16.24 -5.53 3.92
C LYS A 187 17.52 -5.11 4.66
N ASN A 188 18.57 -4.75 3.92
CA ASN A 188 19.83 -4.27 4.49
C ASN A 188 19.80 -2.76 4.79
N ASN A 189 18.64 -2.11 4.67
CA ASN A 189 18.42 -0.67 4.84
C ASN A 189 19.37 0.20 3.99
N ARG A 190 19.84 -0.32 2.85
CA ARG A 190 20.81 0.37 1.98
C ARG A 190 20.15 1.02 0.77
N GLN A 191 19.12 0.41 0.19
CA GLN A 191 18.50 0.87 -1.04
C GLN A 191 17.03 1.21 -0.81
N LEU A 192 16.62 2.38 -1.27
CA LEU A 192 15.26 2.86 -1.20
C LEU A 192 14.65 2.86 -2.60
N LEU A 193 13.56 2.12 -2.79
CA LEU A 193 12.77 2.14 -4.02
C LEU A 193 11.87 3.37 -4.02
N LEU A 194 12.00 4.19 -5.06
CA LEU A 194 11.28 5.44 -5.25
C LEU A 194 10.49 5.39 -6.56
N GLN A 195 9.31 5.99 -6.55
CA GLN A 195 8.56 6.34 -7.75
C GLN A 195 8.64 7.85 -7.97
N ILE A 196 9.04 8.27 -9.17
CA ILE A 196 9.14 9.68 -9.59
C ILE A 196 8.04 9.96 -10.61
N ASP A 197 7.25 11.02 -10.36
CA ASP A 197 6.19 11.51 -11.24
C ASP A 197 5.16 10.44 -11.67
N GLY A 198 4.97 9.41 -10.84
CA GLY A 198 4.13 8.25 -11.15
C GLY A 198 4.73 7.27 -12.15
N VAL A 199 5.59 7.71 -13.07
CA VAL A 199 6.00 6.88 -14.21
C VAL A 199 7.28 6.10 -13.96
N LYS A 200 8.26 6.68 -13.24
CA LYS A 200 9.62 6.13 -13.20
C LYS A 200 9.93 5.47 -11.85
N LEU A 201 10.30 4.20 -11.86
CA LEU A 201 10.85 3.51 -10.70
C LEU A 201 12.38 3.62 -10.68
N VAL A 202 12.94 4.02 -9.54
CA VAL A 202 14.38 4.13 -9.33
C VAL A 202 14.79 3.56 -7.97
N LEU A 203 16.02 3.06 -7.87
CA LEU A 203 16.64 2.71 -6.60
C LEU A 203 17.59 3.83 -6.18
N HIS A 204 17.45 4.28 -4.94
CA HIS A 204 18.33 5.25 -4.31
C HIS A 204 19.18 4.55 -3.25
N ASP A 205 20.49 4.47 -3.47
CA ASP A 205 21.43 3.92 -2.51
C ASP A 205 21.70 4.98 -1.42
N LEU A 206 21.33 4.66 -0.18
CA LEU A 206 21.35 5.57 0.96
C LEU A 206 22.77 5.90 1.44
N GLU A 207 23.76 5.06 1.14
CA GLU A 207 25.16 5.28 1.51
C GLU A 207 25.87 6.19 0.49
N THR A 208 25.80 5.83 -0.78
CA THR A 208 26.46 6.53 -1.88
C THR A 208 25.64 7.71 -2.43
N LYS A 209 24.37 7.83 -2.04
CA LYS A 209 23.37 8.79 -2.55
C LYS A 209 23.15 8.70 -4.06
N ARG A 210 23.47 7.57 -4.67
CA ARG A 210 23.30 7.34 -6.11
C ARG A 210 21.89 6.85 -6.41
N ILE A 211 21.37 7.33 -7.53
CA ILE A 211 20.08 6.91 -8.07
C ILE A 211 20.37 6.09 -9.32
N SER A 212 19.82 4.88 -9.37
CA SER A 212 19.90 3.99 -10.51
C SER A 212 18.51 3.68 -11.03
N ASP A 213 18.35 3.77 -12.34
CA ASP A 213 17.11 3.42 -13.02
C ASP A 213 16.85 1.91 -12.89
N LEU A 214 15.60 1.56 -12.58
CA LEU A 214 15.18 0.18 -12.49
C LEU A 214 14.59 -0.24 -13.83
N ALA A 215 15.21 -1.19 -14.51
CA ALA A 215 14.66 -1.74 -15.74
C ALA A 215 13.46 -2.62 -15.40
N THR A 216 12.24 -2.20 -15.75
CA THR A 216 11.04 -2.98 -15.51
C THR A 216 10.80 -3.96 -16.64
N ARG A 217 10.77 -5.27 -16.35
CA ARG A 217 10.26 -6.29 -17.28
C ARG A 217 8.75 -6.41 -17.05
N GLY A 218 7.98 -5.77 -17.92
CA GLY A 218 6.53 -5.63 -17.83
C GLY A 218 6.10 -4.18 -18.01
N ASP A 219 4.83 -3.94 -18.33
CA ASP A 219 4.30 -2.58 -18.42
C ASP A 219 3.87 -2.10 -17.03
N VAL A 220 4.65 -1.20 -16.46
CA VAL A 220 4.37 -0.51 -15.19
C VAL A 220 4.14 1.00 -15.41
N SER A 221 4.33 1.45 -16.66
CA SER A 221 4.38 2.86 -17.04
C SER A 221 3.03 3.56 -16.98
N PHE A 222 1.94 2.79 -16.85
CA PHE A 222 0.59 3.30 -16.84
C PHE A 222 0.14 3.82 -15.47
N VAL A 223 0.84 3.53 -14.37
CA VAL A 223 0.37 3.90 -13.03
C VAL A 223 0.70 5.36 -12.70
N GLN A 224 -0.31 6.22 -12.53
CA GLN A 224 -0.10 7.64 -12.21
C GLN A 224 0.21 7.88 -10.72
N SER A 225 -0.26 7.00 -9.84
CA SER A 225 0.01 7.07 -8.40
C SER A 225 0.02 5.67 -7.81
N SER A 226 0.93 5.42 -6.88
CA SER A 226 1.06 4.10 -6.26
C SER A 226 1.42 4.16 -4.79
N CYS A 227 1.14 3.09 -4.06
CA CYS A 227 1.60 2.89 -2.70
C CYS A 227 1.77 1.40 -2.42
N THR A 228 2.62 1.05 -1.45
CA THR A 228 2.65 -0.32 -0.94
C THR A 228 1.38 -0.62 -0.19
N CYS A 229 0.87 -1.84 -0.28
CA CYS A 229 -0.34 -2.21 0.45
C CYS A 229 -0.38 -3.71 0.75
N ILE A 230 -1.02 -4.06 1.85
CA ILE A 230 -1.21 -5.45 2.29
C ILE A 230 -2.69 -5.84 2.22
N GLY A 231 -2.96 -7.09 1.87
CA GLY A 231 -4.30 -7.65 1.96
C GLY A 231 -4.82 -7.51 3.39
N SER A 232 -5.97 -6.87 3.57
CA SER A 232 -6.46 -6.52 4.90
C SER A 232 -7.98 -6.63 5.02
N LEU A 233 -8.42 -7.01 6.22
CA LEU A 233 -9.82 -7.05 6.65
C LEU A 233 -10.21 -5.81 7.46
N VAL A 234 -9.29 -4.87 7.66
CA VAL A 234 -9.48 -3.69 8.51
C VAL A 234 -10.64 -2.82 8.01
N THR A 235 -11.42 -2.33 8.96
CA THR A 235 -12.36 -1.23 8.82
C THR A 235 -11.93 -0.09 9.75
N PRO A 236 -12.00 1.18 9.31
CA PRO A 236 -11.55 2.33 10.13
C PRO A 236 -12.43 2.54 11.37
N PHE A 237 -13.69 2.12 11.30
CA PHE A 237 -14.61 2.05 12.43
C PHE A 237 -14.77 0.57 12.75
N GLY A 238 -14.56 0.17 14.01
CA GLY A 238 -14.61 -1.23 14.42
C GLY A 238 -15.90 -1.93 14.02
N THR A 239 -15.87 -3.26 13.97
CA THR A 239 -17.08 -4.06 13.92
C THR A 239 -17.70 -4.05 15.32
N ASP A 240 -18.69 -3.18 15.54
CA ASP A 240 -19.58 -3.25 16.71
C ASP A 240 -20.41 -4.55 16.69
#